data_AF-A0A4P8XTI5-F1
#
_entry.id   AF-A0A4P8XTI5-F1
#
_cell.length_a   1.000
_cell.length_b   1.000
_cell.length_c   1.000
_cell.angle_alpha   90.00
_cell.angle_beta   90.00
_cell.angle_gamma   90.00
#
_symmetry.space_group_name_H-M   'P 1'
#
loop_
_entity.id
_entity.type
_entity.pdbx_description
1 polymer ?
#
loop_
_entity_poly.entity_id
_entity_poly.type
_entity_poly.pdbx_seq_one_letter_code
_entity_poly.pdbx_strand_id
1 'polypeptide(L)'
;MKKLICSVMVIALVAISLVGCGSSNNSSSDSSNGNKVTGDITVVSREDGSGTRGAFTELLGIVDDKENDATTESAEITNSTSVMMTTVQGNDNAIGYVSLGSLSDSVKEVTVDGIEGTAENVKSGKYKISRPFNLCYYDGKLSKLAEDLINFIMSDEGQKTVDKEGYISVESGKSYKASGLKGKITVAGSTSVAPLMNVIADEYKKLNPGVTIEIQESGSTAGIQSATEKAVDIGMSSRELKDDEAKTLATKKIAMDGIAVIVNKNNSIDNLTSDQIKSIYLGETTSWDHIK
;
A
#
# COMPACT_ATOMS: atom_id res chain seq x y z
N MET A 1 -50.68 22.49 34.66
CA MET A 1 -52.02 23.12 34.71
C MET A 1 -52.47 23.40 33.29
N LYS A 2 -53.64 22.88 32.91
CA LYS A 2 -54.31 23.08 31.61
C LYS A 2 -54.85 24.51 31.48
N LYS A 3 -54.83 25.07 30.26
CA LYS A 3 -55.92 25.81 29.53
C LYS A 3 -55.26 26.64 28.39
N LEU A 4 -55.43 26.30 27.10
CA LEU A 4 -56.56 26.57 26.16
C LEU A 4 -56.86 28.07 25.95
N ILE A 5 -56.75 28.54 24.69
CA ILE A 5 -57.58 29.49 23.90
C ILE A 5 -56.85 29.72 22.54
N CYS A 6 -57.24 29.09 21.42
CA CYS A 6 -58.17 29.54 20.35
C CYS A 6 -57.87 30.95 19.78
N SER A 7 -57.23 31.04 18.61
CA SER A 7 -57.83 31.13 17.25
C SER A 7 -58.30 32.53 16.87
N VAL A 8 -57.64 33.18 15.89
CA VAL A 8 -58.30 33.89 14.77
C VAL A 8 -57.34 33.93 13.57
N MET A 9 -57.83 33.40 12.46
CA MET A 9 -57.25 33.42 11.12
C MET A 9 -57.84 34.64 10.39
N VAL A 10 -57.02 35.53 9.82
CA VAL A 10 -57.48 36.52 8.83
C VAL A 10 -56.66 36.35 7.57
N ILE A 11 -57.32 35.85 6.54
CA ILE A 11 -56.86 35.80 5.16
C ILE A 11 -57.24 37.15 4.53
N ALA A 12 -56.27 37.83 3.94
CA ALA A 12 -56.52 38.86 2.93
C ALA A 12 -55.51 38.66 1.78
N LEU A 13 -56.04 38.35 0.60
CA LEU A 13 -55.35 38.19 -0.68
C LEU A 13 -55.87 39.28 -1.63
N VAL A 14 -55.08 39.58 -2.67
CA VAL A 14 -55.33 40.40 -3.88
C VAL A 14 -54.83 41.85 -3.79
N ALA A 15 -54.11 42.48 -4.74
CA ALA A 15 -53.26 42.08 -5.88
C ALA A 15 -52.58 43.34 -6.48
N ILE A 16 -51.35 43.18 -6.99
CA ILE A 16 -50.71 43.81 -8.17
C ILE A 16 -50.63 45.36 -8.26
N SER A 17 -49.42 45.91 -8.12
CA SER A 17 -48.54 46.32 -9.24
C SER A 17 -47.40 47.20 -8.73
N LEU A 18 -46.16 46.88 -9.12
CA LEU A 18 -45.24 47.79 -9.80
C LEU A 18 -43.87 47.08 -9.94
N VAL A 19 -43.46 46.95 -11.20
CA VAL A 19 -42.20 46.40 -11.66
C VAL A 19 -41.05 47.27 -11.14
N GLY A 20 -40.20 46.70 -10.29
CA GLY A 20 -38.91 47.26 -9.93
C GLY A 20 -37.80 46.37 -10.50
N CYS A 21 -37.08 46.90 -11.49
CA CYS A 21 -35.90 46.26 -12.07
C CYS A 21 -34.82 46.04 -10.98
N GLY A 22 -34.44 44.79 -10.76
CA GLY A 22 -33.32 44.41 -9.91
C GLY A 22 -32.71 43.12 -10.44
N SER A 23 -31.46 43.23 -10.89
CA SER A 23 -30.69 42.20 -11.59
C SER A 23 -30.79 40.80 -10.98
N SER A 24 -31.24 39.85 -11.79
CA SER A 24 -31.18 38.42 -11.53
C SER A 24 -29.74 37.93 -11.61
N ASN A 25 -29.09 37.72 -10.46
CA ASN A 25 -27.93 36.83 -10.36
C ASN A 25 -28.42 35.50 -9.80
N ASN A 26 -28.72 34.58 -10.71
CA ASN A 26 -28.95 33.18 -10.39
C ASN A 26 -27.57 32.53 -10.20
N SER A 27 -27.00 32.67 -9.01
CA SER A 27 -25.80 31.92 -8.64
C SER A 27 -26.23 30.52 -8.20
N SER A 28 -26.22 29.59 -9.15
CA SER A 28 -26.04 28.18 -8.87
C SER A 28 -24.84 28.03 -7.94
N SER A 29 -25.09 27.55 -6.72
CA SER A 29 -24.06 27.21 -5.75
C SER A 29 -23.30 25.99 -6.24
N ASP A 30 -22.29 26.23 -7.06
CA ASP A 30 -21.26 25.26 -7.38
C ASP A 30 -20.29 25.22 -6.19
N SER A 31 -20.63 24.41 -5.19
CA SER A 31 -19.78 24.16 -4.03
C SER A 31 -18.83 23.01 -4.33
N SER A 32 -17.85 23.27 -5.19
CA SER A 32 -16.62 22.48 -5.26
C SER A 32 -15.43 23.42 -5.44
N ASN A 33 -15.21 24.29 -4.44
CA ASN A 33 -13.93 24.96 -4.29
C ASN A 33 -13.23 24.32 -3.09
N GLY A 34 -12.78 23.09 -3.26
CA GLY A 34 -11.85 22.45 -2.34
C GLY A 34 -10.54 23.22 -2.41
N ASN A 35 -10.12 23.80 -1.29
CA ASN A 35 -8.88 24.57 -1.24
C ASN A 35 -7.73 23.69 -1.75
N LYS A 36 -7.08 24.11 -2.84
CA LYS A 36 -5.89 23.43 -3.36
C LYS A 36 -4.83 23.40 -2.25
N VAL A 37 -4.21 22.24 -2.00
CA VAL A 37 -3.05 22.16 -1.11
C VAL A 37 -1.91 23.02 -1.68
N THR A 38 -1.25 23.80 -0.83
CA THR A 38 -0.20 24.76 -1.22
C THR A 38 0.99 24.63 -0.29
N GLY A 39 2.17 25.02 -0.74
CA GLY A 39 3.39 25.01 0.05
C GLY A 39 4.24 23.75 -0.09
N ASP A 40 5.28 23.69 0.73
CA ASP A 40 6.37 22.73 0.59
C ASP A 40 5.89 21.29 0.76
N ILE A 41 6.36 20.41 -0.12
CA ILE A 41 6.07 18.97 -0.10
C ILE A 41 6.97 18.32 0.95
N THR A 42 6.37 17.58 1.89
CA THR A 42 7.13 16.67 2.76
C THR A 42 7.23 15.31 2.08
N VAL A 43 8.40 15.01 1.52
CA VAL A 43 8.67 13.68 0.95
C VAL A 43 8.90 12.70 2.09
N VAL A 44 8.09 11.65 2.17
CA VAL A 44 8.30 10.54 3.11
C VAL A 44 8.78 9.33 2.31
N SER A 45 9.89 8.75 2.75
CA SER A 45 10.50 7.57 2.13
C SER A 45 10.70 6.45 3.16
N ARG A 46 11.10 5.29 2.67
CA ARG A 46 11.37 4.11 3.50
C ARG A 46 12.87 3.97 3.79
N GLU A 47 13.18 3.23 4.83
CA GLU A 47 14.54 2.93 5.27
C GLU A 47 15.38 2.21 4.20
N ASP A 48 16.70 2.38 4.28
CA ASP A 48 17.64 1.62 3.46
C ASP A 48 17.44 0.10 3.70
N GLY A 49 17.41 -0.67 2.61
CA GLY A 49 17.10 -2.10 2.67
C GLY A 49 15.61 -2.43 2.63
N SER A 50 14.73 -1.43 2.60
CA SER A 50 13.31 -1.61 2.27
C SER A 50 13.16 -2.12 0.84
N GLY A 51 12.53 -3.27 0.66
CA GLY A 51 12.15 -3.74 -0.68
C GLY A 51 11.12 -2.83 -1.33
N THR A 52 10.31 -2.13 -0.52
CA THR A 52 9.33 -1.19 -1.06
C THR A 52 9.98 0.03 -1.66
N ARG A 53 10.99 0.59 -0.98
CA ARG A 53 11.80 1.68 -1.52
C ARG A 53 12.46 1.26 -2.82
N GLY A 54 13.20 0.15 -2.79
CA GLY A 54 13.93 -0.34 -3.96
C GLY A 54 13.01 -0.54 -5.18
N ALA A 55 11.87 -1.21 -4.99
CA ALA A 55 10.92 -1.39 -6.08
C ALA A 55 10.32 -0.05 -6.55
N PHE A 56 9.95 0.84 -5.64
CA PHE A 56 9.35 2.13 -5.99
C PHE A 56 10.32 3.03 -6.78
N THR A 57 11.56 3.13 -6.32
CA THR A 57 12.58 3.97 -6.98
C THR A 57 13.00 3.41 -8.32
N GLU A 58 13.16 2.10 -8.44
CA GLU A 58 13.44 1.42 -9.71
C GLU A 58 12.31 1.62 -10.73
N LEU A 59 11.06 1.33 -10.34
CA LEU A 59 9.90 1.38 -11.24
C LEU A 59 9.58 2.80 -11.75
N LEU A 60 9.88 3.83 -10.96
CA LEU A 60 9.67 5.23 -11.31
C LEU A 60 10.94 5.92 -11.82
N GLY A 61 12.07 5.21 -11.88
CA GLY A 61 13.35 5.76 -12.33
C GLY A 61 13.88 6.88 -11.43
N ILE A 62 13.65 6.79 -10.12
CA ILE A 62 14.22 7.67 -9.08
C ILE A 62 15.63 7.15 -8.74
N VAL A 63 16.48 7.15 -9.76
CA VAL A 63 17.85 6.64 -9.69
C VAL A 63 18.83 7.59 -10.37
N ASP A 64 20.09 7.54 -9.96
CA ASP A 64 21.20 8.26 -10.58
C ASP A 64 21.67 7.58 -11.89
N ASP A 65 22.65 8.18 -12.56
CA ASP A 65 23.24 7.65 -13.80
C ASP A 65 23.87 6.25 -13.67
N LYS A 66 24.06 5.77 -12.43
CA LYS A 66 24.61 4.45 -12.09
C LYS A 66 23.54 3.51 -11.52
N GLU A 67 22.26 3.85 -11.68
CA GLU A 67 21.11 3.10 -11.18
C GLU A 67 21.05 2.98 -9.64
N ASN A 68 21.74 3.85 -8.90
CA ASN A 68 21.60 3.92 -7.45
C ASN A 68 20.37 4.77 -7.09
N ASP A 69 19.72 4.44 -5.98
CA ASP A 69 18.62 5.23 -5.41
C ASP A 69 19.03 6.71 -5.24
N ALA A 70 18.30 7.61 -5.91
CA ALA A 70 18.54 9.05 -5.91
C ALA A 70 17.44 9.83 -5.18
N THR A 71 16.75 9.19 -4.24
CA THR A 71 15.75 9.85 -3.39
C THR A 71 16.38 11.05 -2.69
N THR A 72 15.69 12.18 -2.68
CA THR A 72 16.13 13.44 -2.08
C THR A 72 16.58 13.28 -0.63
N GLU A 73 17.69 13.93 -0.27
CA GLU A 73 18.25 13.89 1.09
C GLU A 73 17.33 14.56 2.13
N SER A 74 16.37 15.39 1.69
CA SER A 74 15.38 16.01 2.57
C SER A 74 14.21 15.08 2.95
N ALA A 75 14.17 13.86 2.40
CA ALA A 75 13.07 12.94 2.66
C ALA A 75 13.08 12.46 4.13
N GLU A 76 11.90 12.48 4.74
CA GLU A 76 11.68 11.86 6.06
C GLU A 76 11.69 10.34 5.93
N ILE A 77 12.58 9.68 6.66
CA ILE A 77 12.75 8.23 6.58
C ILE A 77 11.88 7.52 7.62
N THR A 78 11.08 6.56 7.18
CA THR A 78 10.25 5.68 8.01
C THR A 78 10.69 4.23 7.87
N ASN A 79 10.59 3.44 8.94
CA ASN A 79 11.12 2.07 8.97
C ASN A 79 10.07 0.97 8.77
N SER A 80 8.80 1.33 8.54
CA SER A 80 7.71 0.36 8.36
C SER A 80 6.54 0.95 7.58
N THR A 81 5.68 0.06 7.06
CA THR A 81 4.43 0.45 6.40
C THR A 81 3.49 1.20 7.36
N SER A 82 3.41 0.79 8.63
CA SER A 82 2.56 1.43 9.64
C SER A 82 3.04 2.83 10.03
N VAL A 83 4.35 3.02 10.17
CA VAL A 83 4.95 4.33 10.45
C VAL A 83 4.75 5.25 9.24
N MET A 84 4.99 4.77 8.01
CA MET A 84 4.72 5.53 6.78
C MET A 84 3.28 6.07 6.74
N MET A 85 2.27 5.20 6.94
CA MET A 85 0.86 5.63 6.95
C MET A 85 0.58 6.66 8.05
N THR A 86 1.13 6.46 9.25
CA THR A 86 0.93 7.39 10.38
C THR A 86 1.58 8.75 10.11
N THR A 87 2.78 8.77 9.55
CA THR A 87 3.49 10.01 9.16
C THR A 87 2.69 10.79 8.13
N VAL A 88 2.22 10.12 7.05
CA VAL A 88 1.41 10.78 6.01
C VAL A 88 0.06 11.24 6.56
N GLN A 89 -0.58 10.44 7.42
CA GLN A 89 -1.83 10.84 8.10
C GLN A 89 -1.65 12.08 9.00
N GLY A 90 -0.47 12.26 9.60
CA GLY A 90 -0.18 13.37 10.51
C GLY A 90 0.23 14.68 9.82
N ASN A 91 0.50 14.67 8.51
CA ASN A 91 1.05 15.81 7.79
C ASN A 91 0.30 16.06 6.48
N ASP A 92 -0.47 17.15 6.43
CA ASP A 92 -1.30 17.55 5.27
C ASP A 92 -0.51 17.71 3.96
N ASN A 93 0.78 18.03 4.05
CA ASN A 93 1.67 18.24 2.90
C ASN A 93 2.53 17.02 2.56
N ALA A 94 2.36 15.90 3.28
CA ALA A 94 3.17 14.72 3.05
C ALA A 94 2.71 13.89 1.86
N ILE A 95 3.69 13.32 1.16
CA ILE A 95 3.53 12.26 0.17
C ILE A 95 4.37 11.05 0.60
N GLY A 96 3.80 9.87 0.46
CA GLY A 96 4.44 8.60 0.78
C GLY A 96 4.02 7.51 -0.21
N TYR A 97 4.50 6.30 0.03
CA TYR A 97 4.11 5.12 -0.74
C TYR A 97 4.03 3.88 0.16
N VAL A 98 3.05 3.03 -0.09
CA VAL A 98 2.77 1.82 0.71
C VAL A 98 2.36 0.65 -0.17
N SER A 99 2.44 -0.57 0.36
CA SER A 99 1.82 -1.74 -0.28
C SER A 99 0.32 -1.52 -0.43
N LEU A 100 -0.23 -1.82 -1.60
CA LEU A 100 -1.65 -1.67 -1.86
C LEU A 100 -2.49 -2.55 -0.93
N GLY A 101 -2.09 -3.81 -0.72
CA GLY A 101 -2.77 -4.71 0.23
C GLY A 101 -2.65 -4.31 1.71
N SER A 102 -1.97 -3.20 2.01
CA SER A 102 -1.89 -2.62 3.36
C SER A 102 -2.49 -1.22 3.44
N LEU A 103 -3.04 -0.71 2.33
CA LEU A 103 -3.72 0.58 2.30
C LEU A 103 -4.91 0.57 3.25
N SER A 104 -5.15 1.69 3.93
CA SER A 104 -6.27 1.84 4.84
C SER A 104 -6.91 3.22 4.69
N ASP A 105 -8.12 3.35 5.22
CA ASP A 105 -8.86 4.61 5.23
C ASP A 105 -8.24 5.66 6.18
N SER A 106 -6.97 5.59 6.59
CA SER A 106 -6.33 6.67 7.35
C SER A 106 -5.69 7.74 6.46
N VAL A 107 -5.33 7.36 5.23
CA VAL A 107 -4.68 8.20 4.22
C VAL A 107 -5.52 8.22 2.94
N LYS A 108 -5.12 9.03 1.97
CA LYS A 108 -5.73 9.08 0.64
C LYS A 108 -4.75 8.55 -0.40
N GLU A 109 -5.17 7.57 -1.18
CA GLU A 109 -4.44 7.16 -2.38
C GLU A 109 -4.63 8.19 -3.50
N VAL A 110 -3.57 8.47 -4.24
CA VAL A 110 -3.64 9.23 -5.50
C VAL A 110 -3.56 8.27 -6.68
N THR A 111 -4.32 8.57 -7.74
CA THR A 111 -4.17 7.83 -8.99
C THR A 111 -2.82 8.17 -9.62
N VAL A 112 -2.21 7.20 -10.30
CA VAL A 112 -0.96 7.41 -11.03
C VAL A 112 -1.20 7.27 -12.52
N ASP A 113 -0.82 8.30 -13.28
CA ASP A 113 -1.10 8.40 -14.72
C ASP A 113 -2.60 8.22 -15.06
N GLY A 114 -3.48 8.69 -14.16
CA GLY A 114 -4.93 8.54 -14.27
C GLY A 114 -5.45 7.15 -13.95
N ILE A 115 -4.61 6.23 -13.47
CA ILE A 115 -4.96 4.85 -13.12
C ILE A 115 -4.96 4.69 -11.60
N GLU A 116 -6.06 4.20 -11.07
CA GLU A 116 -6.19 3.81 -9.66
C GLU A 116 -5.37 2.54 -9.37
N GLY A 117 -4.64 2.52 -8.25
CA GLY A 117 -3.91 1.34 -7.80
C GLY A 117 -4.87 0.30 -7.25
N THR A 118 -5.40 -0.55 -8.11
CA THR A 118 -6.26 -1.67 -7.69
C THR A 118 -5.65 -3.01 -8.08
N ALA A 119 -5.99 -4.09 -7.36
CA ALA A 119 -5.56 -5.43 -7.73
C ALA A 119 -5.97 -5.79 -9.18
N GLU A 120 -7.13 -5.32 -9.64
CA GLU A 120 -7.59 -5.47 -11.03
C GLU A 120 -6.67 -4.74 -12.02
N ASN A 121 -6.36 -3.46 -11.77
CA ASN A 121 -5.53 -2.67 -12.67
C ASN A 121 -4.07 -3.15 -12.68
N VAL A 122 -3.56 -3.65 -11.56
CA VAL A 122 -2.24 -4.31 -11.49
C VAL A 122 -2.26 -5.60 -12.31
N LYS A 123 -3.26 -6.46 -12.11
CA LYS A 123 -3.40 -7.73 -12.83
C LYS A 123 -3.56 -7.54 -14.34
N SER A 124 -4.25 -6.49 -14.77
CA SER A 124 -4.40 -6.16 -16.20
C SER A 124 -3.16 -5.46 -16.79
N GLY A 125 -2.17 -5.09 -15.98
CA GLY A 125 -0.98 -4.33 -16.40
C GLY A 125 -1.24 -2.85 -16.69
N LYS A 126 -2.40 -2.31 -16.30
CA LYS A 126 -2.73 -0.88 -16.46
C LYS A 126 -1.99 -0.05 -15.42
N TYR A 127 -2.00 -0.51 -14.16
CA TYR A 127 -1.23 0.10 -13.09
C TYR A 127 0.14 -0.58 -13.01
N LYS A 128 1.20 0.17 -13.32
CA LYS A 128 2.54 -0.40 -13.55
C LYS A 128 3.43 -0.46 -12.32
N ILE A 129 3.09 0.30 -11.27
CA ILE A 129 3.87 0.35 -10.05
C ILE A 129 3.50 -0.87 -9.20
N SER A 130 4.07 -2.02 -9.55
CA SER A 130 3.81 -3.30 -8.88
C SER A 130 5.07 -4.14 -8.78
N ARG A 131 5.11 -5.03 -7.80
CA ARG A 131 6.30 -5.82 -7.46
C ARG A 131 5.92 -7.22 -6.97
N PRO A 132 6.86 -8.18 -7.01
CA PRO A 132 6.64 -9.49 -6.44
C PRO A 132 6.74 -9.47 -4.92
N PHE A 133 5.92 -10.28 -4.27
CA PHE A 133 6.17 -10.76 -2.91
C PHE A 133 6.80 -12.15 -3.01
N ASN A 134 8.02 -12.24 -2.52
CA ASN A 134 8.87 -13.42 -2.59
C ASN A 134 9.13 -13.96 -1.18
N LEU A 135 9.07 -15.28 -1.07
CA LEU A 135 9.76 -16.01 -0.02
C LEU A 135 11.12 -16.45 -0.54
N CYS A 136 12.13 -16.42 0.32
CA CYS A 136 13.47 -16.89 0.02
C CYS A 136 13.96 -17.79 1.14
N TYR A 137 14.72 -18.82 0.81
CA TYR A 137 15.21 -19.80 1.79
C TYR A 137 16.47 -20.46 1.25
N TYR A 138 17.34 -20.91 2.15
CA TYR A 138 18.61 -21.50 1.76
C TYR A 138 18.39 -22.75 0.91
N ASP A 139 19.00 -22.78 -0.28
CA ASP A 139 18.74 -23.85 -1.26
C ASP A 139 19.16 -25.23 -0.70
N GLY A 140 18.29 -26.22 -0.89
CA GLY A 140 18.46 -27.58 -0.37
C GLY A 140 18.39 -27.74 1.16
N LYS A 141 17.96 -26.71 1.91
CA LYS A 141 17.87 -26.75 3.39
C LYS A 141 16.49 -26.47 3.99
N LEU A 142 15.47 -26.35 3.15
CA LEU A 142 14.10 -26.16 3.62
C LEU A 142 13.62 -27.39 4.40
N SER A 143 13.09 -27.17 5.61
CA SER A 143 12.51 -28.27 6.40
C SER A 143 11.20 -28.75 5.75
N LYS A 144 10.81 -30.01 5.98
CA LYS A 144 9.51 -30.53 5.50
C LYS A 144 8.33 -29.68 5.96
N LEU A 145 8.43 -29.10 7.16
CA LEU A 145 7.39 -28.25 7.74
C LEU A 145 7.32 -26.88 7.04
N ALA A 146 8.47 -26.28 6.71
CA ALA A 146 8.52 -25.03 5.96
C ALA A 146 8.10 -25.22 4.49
N GLU A 147 8.45 -26.35 3.88
CA GLU A 147 7.97 -26.76 2.56
C GLU A 147 6.44 -26.95 2.55
N ASP A 148 5.87 -27.56 3.59
CA ASP A 148 4.42 -27.71 3.73
C ASP A 148 3.69 -26.36 3.85
N LEU A 149 4.27 -25.39 4.57
CA LEU A 149 3.75 -24.03 4.59
C LEU A 149 3.77 -23.40 3.19
N ILE A 150 4.86 -23.51 2.44
CA ILE A 150 4.94 -23.00 1.06
C ILE A 150 3.91 -23.71 0.17
N ASN A 151 3.70 -25.02 0.33
CA ASN A 151 2.68 -25.77 -0.41
C ASN A 151 1.27 -25.28 -0.07
N PHE A 152 0.97 -24.94 1.17
CA PHE A 152 -0.28 -24.28 1.54
C PHE A 152 -0.41 -22.90 0.89
N ILE A 153 0.62 -22.06 0.93
CA ILE A 153 0.59 -20.72 0.32
C ILE A 153 0.28 -20.80 -1.18
N MET A 154 0.85 -21.79 -1.87
CA MET A 154 0.68 -22.00 -3.31
C MET A 154 -0.55 -22.84 -3.67
N SER A 155 -1.33 -23.26 -2.69
CA SER A 155 -2.57 -23.99 -2.89
C SER A 155 -3.72 -23.09 -3.33
N ASP A 156 -4.83 -23.69 -3.77
CA ASP A 156 -6.05 -22.93 -4.09
C ASP A 156 -6.57 -22.17 -2.86
N GLU A 157 -6.46 -22.72 -1.66
CA GLU A 157 -6.87 -22.08 -0.41
C GLU A 157 -5.93 -20.91 -0.04
N GLY A 158 -4.62 -21.10 -0.19
CA GLY A 158 -3.63 -20.06 0.03
C GLY A 158 -3.79 -18.90 -0.94
N GLN A 159 -3.90 -19.18 -2.24
CA GLN A 159 -4.04 -18.15 -3.28
C GLN A 159 -5.40 -17.44 -3.23
N LYS A 160 -6.48 -18.10 -2.80
CA LYS A 160 -7.74 -17.41 -2.47
C LYS A 160 -7.58 -16.43 -1.31
N THR A 161 -6.74 -16.75 -0.33
CA THR A 161 -6.42 -15.84 0.77
C THR A 161 -5.65 -14.63 0.25
N VAL A 162 -4.68 -14.83 -0.66
CA VAL A 162 -3.95 -13.73 -1.33
C VAL A 162 -4.91 -12.75 -2.00
N ASP A 163 -5.83 -13.23 -2.84
CA ASP A 163 -6.80 -12.36 -3.53
C ASP A 163 -7.74 -11.65 -2.55
N LYS A 164 -8.21 -12.35 -1.50
CA LYS A 164 -9.13 -11.80 -0.49
C LYS A 164 -8.50 -10.64 0.28
N GLU A 165 -7.21 -10.72 0.57
CA GLU A 165 -6.48 -9.67 1.30
C GLU A 165 -6.02 -8.52 0.38
N GLY A 166 -6.50 -8.46 -0.87
CA GLY A 166 -6.25 -7.34 -1.79
C GLY A 166 -4.93 -7.41 -2.55
N TYR A 167 -4.21 -8.53 -2.45
CA TYR A 167 -3.04 -8.81 -3.27
C TYR A 167 -3.44 -9.55 -4.54
N ILE A 168 -2.48 -9.75 -5.46
CA ILE A 168 -2.75 -10.43 -6.73
C ILE A 168 -2.17 -11.84 -6.65
N SER A 169 -3.04 -12.84 -6.74
CA SER A 169 -2.61 -14.24 -6.75
C SER A 169 -1.65 -14.57 -7.89
N VAL A 170 -0.82 -15.57 -7.67
CA VAL A 170 -0.04 -16.25 -8.71
C VAL A 170 -0.72 -17.57 -9.09
N GLU A 171 -0.18 -18.27 -10.10
CA GLU A 171 -0.71 -19.58 -10.49
C GLU A 171 -0.72 -20.55 -9.29
N SER A 172 -1.90 -21.08 -8.96
CA SER A 172 -2.09 -22.08 -7.92
C SER A 172 -1.97 -23.50 -8.49
N GLY A 173 -1.58 -24.45 -7.63
CA GLY A 173 -1.24 -25.80 -8.07
C GLY A 173 -2.27 -26.87 -7.78
N LYS A 174 -2.84 -26.89 -6.56
CA LYS A 174 -3.69 -27.97 -6.00
C LYS A 174 -4.41 -27.47 -4.74
N SER A 175 -5.50 -28.13 -4.34
CA SER A 175 -6.07 -27.96 -2.99
C SER A 175 -5.14 -28.53 -1.91
N TYR A 176 -5.04 -27.83 -0.78
CA TYR A 176 -4.24 -28.22 0.37
C TYR A 176 -5.02 -29.10 1.36
N LYS A 177 -4.32 -30.06 1.96
CA LYS A 177 -4.81 -30.86 3.09
C LYS A 177 -3.81 -30.78 4.23
N ALA A 178 -4.33 -30.71 5.46
CA ALA A 178 -3.51 -30.71 6.66
C ALA A 178 -2.49 -31.86 6.64
N SER A 179 -1.21 -31.54 6.86
CA SER A 179 -0.12 -32.50 6.83
C SER A 179 0.02 -33.29 8.12
N GLY A 180 -0.54 -32.78 9.22
CA GLY A 180 -0.38 -33.35 10.57
C GLY A 180 1.01 -33.12 11.15
N LEU A 181 1.87 -32.36 10.46
CA LEU A 181 3.18 -31.95 10.95
C LEU A 181 3.05 -31.04 12.19
N LYS A 182 4.10 -31.03 13.00
CA LYS A 182 4.19 -30.22 14.22
C LYS A 182 5.58 -29.61 14.30
N GLY A 183 5.67 -28.47 14.96
CA GLY A 183 6.95 -27.81 15.19
C GLY A 183 6.85 -26.31 15.02
N LYS A 184 8.00 -25.70 14.77
CA LYS A 184 8.15 -24.26 14.66
C LYS A 184 8.76 -23.90 13.31
N ILE A 185 8.24 -22.83 12.70
CA ILE A 185 8.81 -22.16 11.52
C ILE A 185 9.18 -20.74 11.95
N THR A 186 10.40 -20.30 11.67
CA THR A 186 10.82 -18.90 11.85
C THR A 186 10.86 -18.19 10.50
N VAL A 187 10.22 -17.02 10.44
CA VAL A 187 10.10 -16.20 9.25
C VAL A 187 10.57 -14.78 9.58
N ALA A 188 11.39 -14.16 8.73
CA ALA A 188 11.80 -12.77 8.94
C ALA A 188 11.85 -11.97 7.64
N GLY A 189 11.65 -10.65 7.72
CA GLY A 189 11.99 -9.75 6.63
C GLY A 189 10.97 -8.65 6.39
N SER A 190 10.50 -8.55 5.15
CA SER A 190 9.73 -7.42 4.66
C SER A 190 8.47 -7.11 5.48
N THR A 191 8.41 -5.90 6.03
CA THR A 191 7.23 -5.31 6.67
C THR A 191 6.03 -5.19 5.73
N SER A 192 6.26 -5.21 4.41
CA SER A 192 5.21 -5.18 3.38
C SER A 192 4.57 -6.54 3.13
N VAL A 193 5.34 -7.62 3.32
CA VAL A 193 4.87 -9.01 3.15
C VAL A 193 4.24 -9.52 4.44
N ALA A 194 4.67 -8.99 5.59
CA ALA A 194 4.23 -9.43 6.91
C ALA A 194 2.71 -9.44 7.12
N PRO A 195 1.91 -8.44 6.68
CA PRO A 195 0.45 -8.51 6.82
C PRO A 195 -0.16 -9.75 6.15
N LEU A 196 0.21 -10.01 4.89
CA LEU A 196 -0.23 -11.20 4.16
C LEU A 196 0.26 -12.49 4.84
N MET A 197 1.53 -12.53 5.26
CA MET A 197 2.10 -13.72 5.92
C MET A 197 1.41 -14.02 7.26
N ASN A 198 1.01 -13.00 8.03
CA ASN A 198 0.26 -13.20 9.27
C ASN A 198 -1.10 -13.84 9.01
N VAL A 199 -1.86 -13.36 8.02
CA VAL A 199 -3.15 -13.95 7.64
C VAL A 199 -2.97 -15.39 7.15
N ILE A 200 -2.00 -15.62 6.27
CA ILE A 200 -1.64 -16.96 5.79
C ILE A 200 -1.29 -17.88 6.96
N ALA A 201 -0.48 -17.42 7.91
CA ALA A 201 -0.09 -18.21 9.07
C ALA A 201 -1.31 -18.59 9.91
N ASP A 202 -2.26 -17.68 10.09
CA ASP A 202 -3.51 -17.94 10.79
C ASP A 202 -4.38 -18.99 10.06
N GLU A 203 -4.55 -18.87 8.75
CA GLU A 203 -5.29 -19.88 7.96
C GLU A 203 -4.59 -21.25 7.97
N TYR A 204 -3.27 -21.27 7.84
CA TYR A 204 -2.48 -22.50 7.92
C TYR A 204 -2.60 -23.18 9.29
N LYS A 205 -2.54 -22.41 10.39
CA LYS A 205 -2.66 -22.91 11.76
C LYS A 205 -4.03 -23.51 12.05
N LYS A 206 -5.11 -23.01 11.44
CA LYS A 206 -6.45 -23.62 11.57
C LYS A 206 -6.47 -25.07 11.09
N LEU A 207 -5.71 -25.37 10.04
CA LEU A 207 -5.57 -26.72 9.50
C LEU A 207 -4.48 -27.53 10.22
N ASN A 208 -3.43 -26.87 10.70
CA ASN A 208 -2.27 -27.50 11.33
C ASN A 208 -2.02 -26.92 12.75
N PRO A 209 -2.87 -27.24 13.74
CA PRO A 209 -2.82 -26.61 15.06
C PRO A 209 -1.57 -26.97 15.89
N GLY A 210 -0.78 -27.95 15.44
CA GLY A 210 0.50 -28.31 16.07
C GLY A 210 1.70 -27.49 15.58
N VAL A 211 1.48 -26.50 14.70
CA VAL A 211 2.53 -25.67 14.13
C VAL A 211 2.49 -24.26 14.73
N THR A 212 3.67 -23.74 15.08
CA THR A 212 3.88 -22.34 15.44
C THR A 212 4.68 -21.65 14.33
N ILE A 213 4.26 -20.46 13.93
CA ILE A 213 4.98 -19.64 12.95
C ILE A 213 5.34 -18.34 13.66
N GLU A 214 6.64 -18.07 13.80
CA GLU A 214 7.17 -16.83 14.39
C GLU A 214 7.59 -15.89 13.26
N ILE A 215 6.93 -14.74 13.12
CA ILE A 215 7.19 -13.76 12.07
C ILE A 215 7.90 -12.55 12.69
N GLN A 216 9.04 -12.17 12.11
CA GLN A 216 9.84 -11.02 12.53
C GLN A 216 9.92 -9.98 11.40
N GLU A 217 9.59 -8.74 11.71
CA GLU A 217 9.62 -7.63 10.76
C GLU A 217 10.95 -6.87 10.86
N SER A 218 11.71 -6.81 9.76
CA SER A 218 13.06 -6.21 9.74
C SER A 218 13.43 -5.51 8.42
N GLY A 219 12.63 -5.66 7.35
CA GLY A 219 12.95 -5.18 6.00
C GLY A 219 13.42 -6.31 5.06
N SER A 220 13.30 -6.10 3.75
CA SER A 220 13.54 -7.16 2.76
C SER A 220 15.01 -7.60 2.74
N THR A 221 15.96 -6.66 2.74
CA THR A 221 17.40 -6.97 2.75
C THR A 221 17.80 -7.72 4.02
N ALA A 222 17.31 -7.31 5.19
CA ALA A 222 17.58 -8.01 6.45
C ALA A 222 16.99 -9.42 6.49
N GLY A 223 15.78 -9.61 5.93
CA GLY A 223 15.16 -10.94 5.82
C GLY A 223 15.92 -11.88 4.88
N ILE A 224 16.37 -11.37 3.73
CA ILE A 224 17.21 -12.10 2.78
C ILE A 224 18.54 -12.50 3.44
N GLN A 225 19.20 -11.57 4.12
CA GLN A 225 20.44 -11.87 4.86
C GLN A 225 20.21 -12.94 5.94
N SER A 226 19.13 -12.84 6.71
CA SER A 226 18.78 -13.82 7.73
C SER A 226 18.59 -15.22 7.15
N ALA A 227 17.98 -15.33 5.96
CA ALA A 227 17.84 -16.60 5.25
C ALA A 227 19.20 -17.13 4.74
N THR A 228 20.05 -16.25 4.19
CA THR A 228 21.41 -16.59 3.72
C THR A 228 22.28 -17.14 4.85
N GLU A 229 22.20 -16.51 6.02
CA GLU A 229 22.93 -16.90 7.23
C GLU A 229 22.29 -18.09 7.96
N LYS A 230 21.13 -18.56 7.50
CA LYS A 230 20.35 -19.67 8.09
C LYS A 230 19.88 -19.36 9.52
N ALA A 231 19.70 -18.08 9.84
CA ALA A 231 19.14 -17.63 11.11
C ALA A 231 17.62 -17.84 11.19
N VAL A 232 16.95 -17.89 10.03
CA VAL A 232 15.51 -18.20 9.89
C VAL A 232 15.27 -19.28 8.86
N ASP A 233 14.11 -19.95 8.94
CA ASP A 233 13.70 -20.93 7.93
C ASP A 233 13.35 -20.25 6.59
N ILE A 234 12.67 -19.09 6.66
CA ILE A 234 12.17 -18.37 5.48
C ILE A 234 12.41 -16.86 5.64
N GLY A 235 13.04 -16.24 4.63
CA GLY A 235 13.10 -14.80 4.46
C GLY A 235 11.96 -14.26 3.60
N MET A 236 11.42 -13.09 3.92
CA MET A 236 10.38 -12.39 3.16
C MET A 236 10.96 -11.17 2.43
N SER A 237 10.69 -11.07 1.13
CA SER A 237 11.12 -9.95 0.30
C SER A 237 9.95 -9.37 -0.52
N SER A 238 9.81 -8.05 -0.50
CA SER A 238 8.91 -7.29 -1.39
C SER A 238 9.62 -6.71 -2.62
N ARG A 239 10.70 -7.36 -3.06
CA ARG A 239 11.44 -7.07 -4.28
C ARG A 239 11.99 -8.35 -4.87
N GLU A 240 12.47 -8.28 -6.10
CA GLU A 240 13.32 -9.34 -6.62
C GLU A 240 14.62 -9.45 -5.82
N LEU A 241 15.15 -10.67 -5.74
CA LEU A 241 16.47 -10.89 -5.18
C LEU A 241 17.51 -10.42 -6.20
N LYS A 242 18.60 -9.85 -5.70
CA LYS A 242 19.77 -9.52 -6.51
C LYS A 242 20.48 -10.81 -6.92
N ASP A 243 21.21 -10.76 -8.03
CA ASP A 243 21.94 -11.93 -8.56
C ASP A 243 22.85 -12.60 -7.52
N ASP A 244 23.53 -11.80 -6.68
CA ASP A 244 24.38 -12.34 -5.62
C ASP A 244 23.60 -13.04 -4.50
N GLU A 245 22.39 -12.56 -4.18
CA GLU A 245 21.50 -13.17 -3.19
C GLU A 245 20.93 -14.51 -3.74
N ALA A 246 20.54 -14.53 -5.01
CA ALA A 246 19.96 -15.68 -5.71
C ALA A 246 20.95 -16.85 -5.92
N LYS A 247 22.26 -16.65 -5.72
CA LYS A 247 23.26 -17.73 -5.79
C LYS A 247 23.15 -18.75 -4.65
N THR A 248 22.58 -18.35 -3.52
CA THR A 248 22.53 -19.18 -2.30
C THR A 248 21.11 -19.52 -1.86
N LEU A 249 20.14 -18.74 -2.32
CA LEU A 249 18.75 -18.84 -1.92
C LEU A 249 17.92 -19.34 -3.10
N ALA A 250 17.03 -20.28 -2.81
CA ALA A 250 15.87 -20.53 -3.65
C ALA A 250 14.78 -19.50 -3.33
N THR A 251 13.98 -19.14 -4.34
CA THR A 251 12.90 -18.18 -4.21
C THR A 251 11.56 -18.77 -4.62
N LYS A 252 10.50 -18.27 -3.99
CA LYS A 252 9.13 -18.56 -4.37
C LYS A 252 8.31 -17.27 -4.36
N LYS A 253 7.87 -16.83 -5.54
CA LYS A 253 6.89 -15.76 -5.67
C LYS A 253 5.52 -16.26 -5.19
N ILE A 254 4.93 -15.56 -4.23
CA ILE A 254 3.67 -15.95 -3.58
C ILE A 254 2.51 -15.01 -3.91
N ALA A 255 2.81 -13.79 -4.35
CA ALA A 255 1.83 -12.79 -4.77
C ALA A 255 2.51 -11.72 -5.64
N MET A 256 1.71 -10.92 -6.34
CA MET A 256 2.09 -9.57 -6.76
C MET A 256 1.39 -8.54 -5.87
N ASP A 257 2.03 -7.39 -5.68
CA ASP A 257 1.54 -6.27 -4.86
C ASP A 257 1.68 -4.97 -5.66
N GLY A 258 0.61 -4.16 -5.68
CA GLY A 258 0.70 -2.78 -6.16
C GLY A 258 1.38 -1.90 -5.11
N ILE A 259 2.03 -0.82 -5.54
CA ILE A 259 2.50 0.24 -4.63
C ILE A 259 1.56 1.43 -4.81
N ALA A 260 0.78 1.73 -3.78
CA ALA A 260 -0.08 2.90 -3.74
C ALA A 260 0.76 4.13 -3.37
N VAL A 261 0.61 5.21 -4.13
CA VAL A 261 1.11 6.53 -3.74
C VAL A 261 0.04 7.17 -2.86
N ILE A 262 0.45 7.63 -1.68
CA ILE A 262 -0.47 8.14 -0.66
C ILE A 262 -0.13 9.57 -0.29
N VAL A 263 -1.17 10.33 0.02
CA VAL A 263 -1.11 11.67 0.60
C VAL A 263 -2.04 11.72 1.80
N ASN A 264 -1.97 12.82 2.54
CA ASN A 264 -2.96 13.08 3.58
C ASN A 264 -4.38 13.18 3.00
N LYS A 265 -5.40 12.84 3.79
CA LYS A 265 -6.80 13.00 3.38
C LYS A 265 -7.21 14.44 3.10
N ASN A 266 -6.58 15.41 3.76
CA ASN A 266 -6.84 16.82 3.55
C ASN A 266 -6.15 17.37 2.30
N ASN A 267 -5.21 16.61 1.73
CA ASN A 267 -4.51 17.00 0.51
C ASN A 267 -5.47 16.95 -0.68
N SER A 268 -5.51 18.01 -1.50
CA SER A 268 -6.46 18.11 -2.62
C SER A 268 -6.00 17.41 -3.89
N ILE A 269 -4.79 16.85 -3.94
CA ILE A 269 -4.25 16.18 -5.13
C ILE A 269 -4.87 14.80 -5.26
N ASP A 270 -5.57 14.54 -6.37
CA ASP A 270 -6.21 13.24 -6.64
C ASP A 270 -5.43 12.40 -7.65
N ASN A 271 -4.57 13.01 -8.46
CA ASN A 271 -3.77 12.35 -9.48
C ASN A 271 -2.36 12.93 -9.56
N LEU A 272 -1.37 12.07 -9.79
CA LEU A 272 -0.02 12.45 -10.17
C LEU A 272 0.41 11.65 -11.40
N THR A 273 1.24 12.23 -12.27
CA THR A 273 1.95 11.46 -13.28
C THR A 273 3.17 10.77 -12.68
N SER A 274 3.62 9.68 -13.30
CA SER A 274 4.88 9.02 -12.91
C SER A 274 6.07 10.00 -12.91
N ASP A 275 6.12 10.93 -13.87
CA ASP A 275 7.15 11.97 -13.95
C ASP A 275 7.07 12.98 -12.80
N GLN A 276 5.86 13.37 -12.38
CA GLN A 276 5.68 14.24 -11.23
C GLN A 276 6.15 13.56 -9.94
N ILE A 277 5.78 12.29 -9.74
CA ILE A 277 6.23 11.52 -8.57
C ILE A 277 7.75 11.43 -8.58
N LYS A 278 8.35 11.08 -9.72
CA LYS A 278 9.80 11.05 -9.89
C LYS A 278 10.44 12.39 -9.50
N SER A 279 9.96 13.49 -10.07
CA SER A 279 10.49 14.83 -9.81
C SER A 279 10.37 15.25 -8.34
N ILE A 280 9.27 14.89 -7.67
CA ILE A 280 9.08 15.11 -6.23
C ILE A 280 10.13 14.33 -5.42
N TYR A 281 10.27 13.04 -5.70
CA TYR A 281 11.20 12.18 -4.96
C TYR A 281 12.67 12.46 -5.26
N LEU A 282 13.01 13.06 -6.41
CA LEU A 282 14.34 13.60 -6.70
C LEU A 282 14.59 14.97 -6.02
N GLY A 283 13.55 15.61 -5.47
CA GLY A 283 13.64 16.94 -4.85
C GLY A 283 13.71 18.09 -5.87
N GLU A 284 13.36 17.84 -7.12
CA GLU A 284 13.26 18.86 -8.18
C GLU A 284 11.95 19.64 -8.08
N THR A 285 10.86 18.95 -7.74
CA THR A 285 9.57 19.56 -7.43
C THR A 285 9.35 19.55 -5.92
N THR A 286 9.47 20.71 -5.29
CA THR A 286 9.46 20.84 -3.83
C THR A 286 8.20 21.49 -3.25
N SER A 287 7.26 21.95 -4.07
CA SER A 287 6.01 22.59 -3.62
C SER A 287 4.80 22.05 -4.38
N TRP A 288 3.69 21.84 -3.67
CA TRP A 288 2.40 21.46 -4.24
C TRP A 288 1.85 22.51 -5.21
N ASP A 289 2.31 23.76 -5.11
CA ASP A 289 1.93 24.84 -6.02
C ASP A 289 2.36 24.56 -7.48
N HIS A 290 3.39 23.74 -7.66
CA HIS A 290 3.93 23.35 -8.97
C HIS A 290 3.21 22.14 -9.59
N ILE A 291 2.34 21.47 -8.84
CA ILE A 291 1.49 20.37 -9.33
C ILE A 291 0.16 20.96 -9.81
N LYS A 292 -0.23 20.68 -11.05
CA LYS A 292 -1.44 21.22 -11.69
C LYS A 292 -2.54 20.19 -11.76
#